data_AF-A0A0D1ZC72-F1
#
_entry.id   AF-A0A0D1ZC72-F1
#
_cell.length_a   1.000
_cell.length_b   1.000
_cell.length_c   1.000
_cell.angle_alpha   90.00
_cell.angle_beta   90.00
_cell.angle_gamma   90.00
#
_symmetry.space_group_name_H-M   'P 1'
#
loop_
_entity.id
_entity.type
_entity.pdbx_description
1 polymer ?
#
loop_
_entity_poly.entity_id
_entity_poly.type
_entity_poly.pdbx_seq_one_letter_code
_entity_poly.pdbx_strand_id
1 'polypeptide(L)'
;MANPQSEDPFLEVQSDVQTTLTATRHLFSSYLRIRTLSTSPTSPELVQSRAELRTNLETLTSDLGELLESISAVESDPYRFGLDVAEVQRRRQFVRDVGEEVESMRQELGGVTTAAGGSNERGDGGGSKNGQPDNNNNNGIRRLDWDADRDDNDDDDDDPYGAFEAQQQQVMMAEQDEQLDGVFQSVGVLRGQAVDMGRELEEQGHMLDDVDALADRVGGKLQVGVKRVGEVIRRNEDTVSNCCIAVLIVVLIILLILLIAL
;
A
#
# COMPACT_ATOMS: atom_id res chain seq x y z
N MET A 1 -0.86 -34.08 -21.44
CA MET A 1 -2.18 -33.70 -20.89
C MET A 1 -2.09 -32.22 -20.59
N ALA A 2 -2.72 -31.40 -21.42
CA ALA A 2 -2.63 -29.95 -21.33
C ALA A 2 -3.36 -29.48 -20.06
N ASN A 3 -2.73 -28.59 -19.31
CA ASN A 3 -3.28 -27.97 -18.12
C ASN A 3 -4.33 -26.93 -18.56
N PRO A 4 -5.64 -27.08 -18.29
CA PRO A 4 -6.64 -26.08 -18.67
C PRO A 4 -6.62 -24.82 -17.78
N GLN A 5 -5.70 -24.74 -16.80
CA GLN A 5 -5.52 -23.56 -15.92
C GLN A 5 -4.48 -22.56 -16.43
N SER A 6 -3.78 -22.84 -17.52
CA SER A 6 -3.02 -21.82 -18.27
C SER A 6 -3.98 -21.25 -19.31
N GLU A 7 -4.59 -20.07 -19.18
CA GLU A 7 -4.12 -18.81 -18.60
C GLU A 7 -5.41 -17.98 -18.52
N ASP A 8 -6.11 -18.03 -17.39
CA ASP A 8 -7.33 -17.23 -17.24
C ASP A 8 -6.90 -15.77 -17.07
N PRO A 9 -7.22 -14.88 -18.03
CA PRO A 9 -6.80 -13.48 -17.97
C PRO A 9 -7.33 -12.78 -16.71
N PHE A 10 -8.41 -13.29 -16.12
CA PHE A 10 -8.92 -12.79 -14.84
C PHE A 10 -7.90 -12.99 -13.72
N LEU A 11 -7.21 -14.13 -13.66
CA LEU A 11 -6.28 -14.45 -12.57
C LEU A 11 -4.99 -13.61 -12.68
N GLU A 12 -4.56 -13.30 -13.90
CA GLU A 12 -3.42 -12.40 -14.14
C GLU A 12 -3.75 -10.98 -13.65
N VAL A 13 -4.87 -10.41 -14.11
CA VAL A 13 -5.32 -9.08 -13.67
C VAL A 13 -5.60 -9.06 -12.18
N GLN A 14 -6.14 -10.13 -11.61
CA GLN A 14 -6.31 -10.25 -10.16
C GLN A 14 -4.98 -10.11 -9.41
N SER A 15 -3.91 -10.76 -9.89
CA SER A 15 -2.58 -10.68 -9.28
C SER A 15 -1.97 -9.28 -9.40
N ASP A 16 -2.18 -8.62 -10.53
CA ASP A 16 -1.74 -7.24 -10.76
C ASP A 16 -2.48 -6.25 -9.86
N VAL A 17 -3.81 -6.43 -9.71
CA VAL A 17 -4.64 -5.65 -8.79
C VAL A 17 -4.19 -5.85 -7.35
N GLN A 18 -3.90 -7.09 -6.92
CA GLN A 18 -3.39 -7.37 -5.57
C GLN A 18 -2.02 -6.71 -5.32
N THR A 19 -1.13 -6.73 -6.31
CA THR A 19 0.18 -6.08 -6.22
C THR A 19 0.04 -4.57 -6.11
N THR A 20 -0.81 -3.98 -6.95
CA THR A 20 -1.08 -2.53 -6.96
C THR A 20 -1.81 -2.09 -5.69
N LEU A 21 -2.73 -2.91 -5.16
CA LEU A 21 -3.40 -2.70 -3.88
C LEU A 21 -2.40 -2.69 -2.73
N THR A 22 -1.47 -3.65 -2.70
CA THR A 22 -0.42 -3.71 -1.68
C THR A 22 0.49 -2.48 -1.72
N ALA A 23 0.92 -2.06 -2.92
CA ALA A 23 1.69 -0.84 -3.09
C ALA A 23 0.90 0.41 -2.63
N THR A 24 -0.40 0.47 -2.93
CA THR A 24 -1.29 1.57 -2.53
C THR A 24 -1.49 1.62 -1.02
N ARG A 25 -1.66 0.47 -0.35
CA ARG A 25 -1.67 0.37 1.11
C ARG A 25 -0.38 0.95 1.68
N HIS A 26 0.79 0.52 1.20
CA HIS A 26 2.06 1.06 1.68
C HIS A 26 2.15 2.59 1.54
N LEU A 27 1.79 3.13 0.38
CA LEU A 27 1.74 4.58 0.16
C LEU A 27 0.73 5.28 1.09
N PHE A 28 -0.42 4.66 1.35
CA PHE A 28 -1.42 5.19 2.28
C PHE A 28 -0.90 5.26 3.72
N SER A 29 -0.22 4.21 4.20
CA SER A 29 0.40 4.23 5.54
C SER A 29 1.48 5.31 5.65
N SER A 30 2.28 5.49 4.58
CA SER A 30 3.30 6.52 4.51
C SER A 30 2.66 7.91 4.54
N TYR A 31 1.59 8.12 3.76
CA TYR A 31 0.81 9.35 3.75
C TYR A 31 0.22 9.68 5.12
N LEU A 32 -0.42 8.70 5.78
CA LEU A 32 -0.95 8.87 7.13
C LEU A 32 0.16 9.20 8.14
N ARG A 33 1.29 8.50 8.07
CA ARG A 33 2.45 8.76 8.93
C ARG A 33 3.01 10.17 8.72
N ILE A 34 3.26 10.57 7.48
CA ILE A 34 3.78 11.92 7.14
C ILE A 34 2.81 12.98 7.63
N ARG A 35 1.50 12.74 7.48
CA ARG A 35 0.47 13.62 8.03
C ARG A 35 0.54 13.74 9.55
N THR A 36 0.65 12.62 10.28
CA THR A 36 0.75 12.66 11.75
C THR A 36 2.02 13.32 12.28
N LEU A 37 3.12 13.27 11.50
CA LEU A 37 4.41 13.81 11.90
C LEU A 37 4.64 15.25 11.41
N SER A 38 3.92 15.69 10.38
CA SER A 38 4.09 17.01 9.79
C SER A 38 3.10 18.00 10.38
N THR A 39 3.61 19.02 11.05
CA THR A 39 2.83 20.17 11.56
C THR A 39 2.32 21.08 10.42
N SER A 40 2.71 20.84 9.16
CA SER A 40 2.31 21.64 8.02
C SER A 40 1.52 20.83 6.98
N PRO A 41 0.25 21.19 6.72
CA PRO A 41 -0.62 20.49 5.77
C PRO A 41 -0.22 20.67 4.30
N THR A 42 0.72 21.57 4.00
CA THR A 42 1.18 21.90 2.64
C THR A 42 2.60 21.45 2.34
N SER A 43 3.14 20.51 3.14
CA SER A 43 4.46 19.95 2.85
C SER A 43 4.50 19.31 1.45
N PRO A 44 5.57 19.55 0.66
CA PRO A 44 5.66 19.05 -0.71
C PRO A 44 5.59 17.51 -0.78
N GLU A 45 6.14 16.83 0.24
CA GLU A 45 6.06 15.37 0.42
C GLU A 45 4.62 14.87 0.59
N LEU A 46 3.77 15.61 1.32
CA LEU A 46 2.36 15.25 1.52
C LEU A 46 1.56 15.47 0.23
N VAL A 47 1.85 16.53 -0.52
CA VAL A 47 1.22 16.80 -1.82
C VAL A 47 1.61 15.75 -2.84
N GLN A 48 2.88 15.36 -2.89
CA GLN A 48 3.38 14.32 -3.79
C GLN A 48 2.78 12.95 -3.46
N SER A 49 2.88 12.50 -2.21
CA SER A 49 2.30 11.21 -1.78
C SER A 49 0.79 11.13 -2.02
N ARG A 50 0.07 12.23 -1.84
CA ARG A 50 -1.35 12.34 -2.19
C ARG A 50 -1.60 12.18 -3.70
N ALA A 51 -0.77 12.80 -4.55
CA ALA A 51 -0.92 12.71 -5.99
C ALA A 51 -0.64 11.30 -6.52
N GLU A 52 0.42 10.66 -6.01
CA GLU A 52 0.77 9.26 -6.30
C GLU A 52 -0.36 8.31 -5.87
N LEU A 53 -0.86 8.46 -4.64
CA LEU A 53 -1.97 7.65 -4.14
C LEU A 53 -3.25 7.84 -4.95
N ARG A 54 -3.58 9.08 -5.35
CA ARG A 54 -4.72 9.33 -6.23
C ARG A 54 -4.58 8.62 -7.58
N THR A 55 -3.38 8.63 -8.15
CA THR A 55 -3.10 8.00 -9.44
C THR A 55 -3.29 6.49 -9.34
N ASN A 56 -2.74 5.85 -8.30
CA ASN A 56 -2.90 4.42 -8.09
C ASN A 56 -4.36 4.01 -7.79
N LEU A 57 -5.09 4.80 -6.99
CA LEU A 57 -6.52 4.55 -6.74
C LEU A 57 -7.36 4.70 -8.02
N GLU A 58 -6.99 5.60 -8.93
CA GLU A 58 -7.64 5.76 -10.23
C GLU A 58 -7.39 4.55 -11.13
N THR A 59 -6.14 4.06 -11.21
CA THR A 59 -5.78 2.81 -11.89
C THR A 59 -6.59 1.63 -11.33
N LEU A 60 -6.57 1.43 -10.01
CA LEU A 60 -7.33 0.36 -9.35
C LEU A 60 -8.84 0.45 -9.62
N THR A 61 -9.40 1.66 -9.63
CA THR A 61 -10.83 1.85 -9.94
C THR A 61 -11.13 1.43 -11.39
N SER A 62 -10.23 1.73 -12.34
CA SER A 62 -10.35 1.30 -13.74
C SER A 62 -10.28 -0.22 -13.85
N ASP A 63 -9.26 -0.84 -13.25
CA ASP A 63 -9.03 -2.30 -13.30
C ASP A 63 -10.20 -3.06 -12.68
N LEU A 64 -10.75 -2.58 -11.55
CA LEU A 64 -11.95 -3.16 -10.95
C LEU A 64 -13.19 -3.02 -11.85
N GLY A 65 -13.30 -1.91 -12.59
CA GLY A 65 -14.36 -1.71 -13.58
C GLY A 65 -14.30 -2.75 -14.71
N GLU A 66 -13.09 -3.01 -15.23
CA GLU A 66 -12.85 -4.04 -16.25
C GLU A 66 -13.15 -5.45 -15.70
N LEU A 67 -12.75 -5.73 -14.46
CA LEU A 67 -13.06 -7.01 -13.81
C LEU A 67 -14.57 -7.21 -13.58
N LEU A 68 -15.31 -6.17 -13.20
CA LEU A 68 -16.77 -6.23 -13.09
C LEU A 68 -17.44 -6.54 -14.43
N GLU A 69 -16.98 -5.91 -15.51
CA GLU A 69 -17.49 -6.16 -16.86
C GLU A 69 -17.20 -7.62 -17.28
N SER A 70 -15.99 -8.11 -16.98
CA SER A 70 -15.62 -9.51 -17.25
C SER A 70 -16.51 -10.51 -16.48
N ILE A 71 -16.81 -10.24 -15.21
CA ILE A 71 -17.67 -11.08 -14.39
C ILE A 71 -19.10 -11.04 -14.92
N SER A 72 -19.61 -9.86 -15.26
CA SER A 72 -20.96 -9.71 -15.84
C SER A 72 -21.11 -10.46 -17.17
N ALA A 73 -20.06 -10.48 -18.00
CA ALA A 73 -20.06 -11.26 -19.23
C ALA A 73 -20.11 -12.77 -18.95
N VAL A 74 -19.35 -13.24 -17.96
CA VAL A 74 -19.31 -14.65 -17.54
C VAL A 74 -20.61 -15.09 -16.85
N GLU A 75 -21.27 -14.21 -16.08
CA GLU A 75 -22.56 -14.50 -15.41
C GLU A 75 -23.66 -14.90 -16.41
N SER A 76 -23.59 -14.42 -17.65
CA SER A 76 -24.58 -14.73 -18.70
C SER A 76 -24.49 -16.16 -19.22
N ASP A 77 -23.30 -16.77 -19.28
CA ASP A 77 -23.10 -18.15 -19.71
C ASP A 77 -21.83 -18.79 -19.09
N PRO A 78 -21.88 -19.20 -17.80
CA PRO A 78 -20.70 -19.73 -17.10
C PRO A 78 -20.12 -21.01 -17.71
N TYR A 79 -21.01 -21.88 -18.22
CA TYR A 79 -20.63 -23.19 -18.76
C TYR A 79 -19.86 -23.08 -20.08
N ARG A 80 -20.11 -22.03 -20.88
CA ARG A 80 -19.36 -21.75 -22.10
C ARG A 80 -17.88 -21.45 -21.84
N PHE A 81 -17.57 -20.89 -20.67
CA PHE A 81 -16.21 -20.59 -20.25
C PHE A 81 -15.60 -21.69 -19.37
N GLY A 82 -16.33 -22.78 -19.12
CA GLY A 82 -15.86 -23.88 -18.28
C GLY A 82 -15.68 -23.48 -16.81
N LEU A 83 -16.36 -22.43 -16.36
CA LEU A 83 -16.27 -21.88 -15.01
C LEU A 83 -17.41 -22.44 -14.14
N ASP A 84 -17.08 -22.74 -12.89
CA ASP A 84 -18.08 -23.13 -11.89
C ASP A 84 -18.80 -21.90 -11.34
N VAL A 85 -20.08 -22.05 -10.97
CA VAL A 85 -20.88 -20.94 -10.39
C VAL A 85 -20.25 -20.46 -9.08
N ALA A 86 -19.64 -21.36 -8.31
CA ALA A 86 -18.91 -21.00 -7.10
C ALA A 86 -17.66 -20.16 -7.40
N GLU A 87 -17.01 -20.37 -8.54
CA GLU A 87 -15.84 -19.58 -8.96
C GLU A 87 -16.25 -18.15 -9.32
N VAL A 88 -17.34 -17.98 -10.08
CA VAL A 88 -17.89 -16.65 -10.41
C VAL A 88 -18.25 -15.87 -9.14
N GLN A 89 -18.83 -16.55 -8.14
CA GLN A 89 -19.12 -15.94 -6.84
C GLN A 89 -17.85 -15.48 -6.10
N ARG A 90 -16.76 -16.27 -6.13
CA ARG A 90 -15.47 -15.86 -5.55
C ARG A 90 -14.92 -14.62 -6.23
N ARG A 91 -14.95 -14.55 -7.55
CA ARG A 91 -14.49 -13.38 -8.33
C ARG A 91 -15.27 -12.12 -7.97
N ARG A 92 -16.59 -12.25 -7.86
CA ARG A 92 -17.48 -11.15 -7.46
C ARG A 92 -17.21 -10.69 -6.03
N GLN A 93 -16.98 -11.62 -5.12
CA GLN A 93 -16.64 -11.31 -3.73
C GLN A 93 -15.33 -10.54 -3.65
N PHE A 94 -14.28 -11.00 -4.34
CA PHE A 94 -12.99 -10.31 -4.42
C PHE A 94 -13.12 -8.87 -4.92
N VAL A 95 -13.80 -8.67 -6.06
CA VAL A 95 -13.96 -7.31 -6.63
C VAL A 95 -14.77 -6.40 -5.70
N ARG A 96 -15.76 -6.94 -4.98
CA ARG A 96 -16.51 -6.17 -3.98
C ARG A 96 -15.62 -5.75 -2.83
N ASP A 97 -14.85 -6.68 -2.26
CA ASP A 97 -14.00 -6.41 -1.09
C ASP A 97 -12.90 -5.39 -1.42
N VAL A 98 -12.24 -5.55 -2.58
CA VAL A 98 -11.23 -4.57 -3.04
C VAL A 98 -11.87 -3.22 -3.38
N GLY A 99 -13.06 -3.22 -3.98
CA GLY A 99 -13.81 -1.99 -4.27
C GLY A 99 -14.21 -1.21 -3.03
N GLU A 100 -14.68 -1.90 -1.99
CA GLU A 100 -14.98 -1.30 -0.67
C GLU A 100 -13.73 -0.68 -0.04
N GLU A 101 -12.57 -1.35 -0.13
CA GLU A 101 -11.30 -0.85 0.40
C GLU A 101 -10.79 0.39 -0.36
N VAL A 102 -10.81 0.34 -1.70
CA VAL A 102 -10.41 1.47 -2.55
C VAL A 102 -11.29 2.69 -2.30
N GLU A 103 -12.61 2.50 -2.18
CA GLU A 103 -13.54 3.59 -1.88
C GLU A 103 -13.31 4.15 -0.47
N SER A 104 -13.03 3.30 0.52
CA SER A 104 -12.66 3.75 1.87
C SER A 104 -11.38 4.60 1.86
N MET A 105 -10.34 4.20 1.13
CA MET A 105 -9.11 4.99 0.98
C MET A 105 -9.35 6.31 0.24
N ARG A 106 -10.21 6.32 -0.78
CA ARG A 106 -10.62 7.54 -1.49
C ARG A 106 -11.40 8.49 -0.58
N GLN A 107 -12.31 7.96 0.22
CA GLN A 107 -13.10 8.73 1.18
C GLN A 107 -12.23 9.33 2.27
N GLU A 108 -11.25 8.59 2.80
CA GLU A 108 -10.27 9.12 3.75
C GLU A 108 -9.39 10.21 3.10
N LEU A 109 -9.01 10.07 1.83
CA LEU A 109 -8.28 11.11 1.11
C LEU A 109 -9.12 12.38 0.85
N GLY A 110 -10.43 12.23 0.62
CA GLY A 110 -11.37 13.31 0.30
C GLY A 110 -11.97 13.99 1.54
N GLY A 111 -12.36 13.21 2.54
CA GLY A 111 -12.91 13.66 3.82
C GLY A 111 -11.93 14.52 4.60
N VAL A 112 -10.63 14.27 4.45
CA VAL A 112 -9.56 15.08 5.03
C VAL A 112 -9.47 16.48 4.41
N THR A 113 -9.95 16.68 3.18
CA THR A 113 -10.08 18.04 2.62
C THR A 113 -11.35 18.77 3.00
N THR A 114 -12.43 18.06 3.38
CA THR A 114 -13.68 18.70 3.81
C THR A 114 -13.72 18.96 5.31
N ALA A 115 -12.97 18.21 6.13
CA ALA A 115 -12.77 18.52 7.55
C ALA A 115 -12.08 19.89 7.75
N ALA A 116 -11.12 20.24 6.89
CA ALA A 116 -10.46 21.55 6.89
C ALA A 116 -11.32 22.73 6.36
N GLY A 117 -12.59 22.50 6.00
CA GLY A 117 -13.49 23.53 5.46
C GLY A 117 -14.95 23.37 5.86
N GLY A 118 -15.23 22.62 6.93
CA GLY A 118 -16.56 22.06 7.18
C GLY A 118 -17.03 22.08 8.63
N SER A 119 -16.70 23.10 9.42
CA SER A 119 -17.38 23.36 10.70
C SER A 119 -18.73 24.06 10.48
N ASN A 120 -19.73 23.26 10.10
CA ASN A 120 -21.05 23.22 10.72
C ASN A 120 -21.74 24.55 11.13
N GLU A 121 -22.05 25.45 10.19
CA GLU A 121 -23.15 26.40 10.35
C GLU A 121 -24.49 25.71 10.02
N ARG A 122 -25.04 25.01 11.01
CA ARG A 122 -26.45 24.58 11.00
C ARG A 122 -27.12 25.00 12.31
N GLY A 123 -27.70 26.20 12.26
CA GLY A 123 -29.00 26.53 12.83
C GLY A 123 -29.13 26.53 14.35
N ASP A 124 -29.08 27.73 14.93
CA ASP A 124 -30.08 28.10 15.93
C ASP A 124 -30.45 29.57 15.77
N GLY A 125 -31.68 29.80 15.31
CA GLY A 125 -32.30 31.10 15.27
C GLY A 125 -33.22 31.24 16.47
N GLY A 126 -32.88 32.14 17.40
CA GLY A 126 -33.74 32.47 18.53
C GLY A 126 -33.20 33.66 19.32
N GLY A 127 -33.74 34.86 19.07
CA GLY A 127 -33.20 36.11 19.61
C GLY A 127 -33.62 36.50 21.03
N SER A 128 -32.86 37.45 21.62
CA SER A 128 -33.29 38.53 22.53
C SER A 128 -32.03 39.32 22.95
N LYS A 129 -31.82 40.55 22.50
CA LYS A 129 -32.25 41.85 23.09
C LYS A 129 -31.77 42.15 24.53
N ASN A 130 -31.00 43.24 24.61
CA ASN A 130 -30.83 44.25 25.66
C ASN A 130 -29.97 43.98 26.91
N GLY A 131 -29.02 44.89 27.17
CA GLY A 131 -28.40 45.12 28.47
C GLY A 131 -27.20 46.07 28.41
N GLN A 132 -27.42 47.34 28.76
CA GLN A 132 -26.53 48.52 28.80
C GLN A 132 -25.28 48.35 29.71
N PRO A 133 -24.16 49.07 29.47
CA PRO A 133 -23.03 49.14 30.40
C PRO A 133 -23.25 50.20 31.49
N ASP A 134 -23.16 49.80 32.75
CA ASP A 134 -23.22 50.73 33.89
C ASP A 134 -21.83 51.21 34.30
N ASN A 135 -21.59 52.46 33.93
CA ASN A 135 -20.55 53.38 34.38
C ASN A 135 -20.95 53.92 35.76
N ASN A 136 -20.12 53.74 36.80
CA ASN A 136 -20.33 54.39 38.08
C ASN A 136 -19.13 55.27 38.49
N ASN A 137 -19.46 56.55 38.62
CA ASN A 137 -18.62 57.67 39.01
C ASN A 137 -18.26 57.63 40.51
N ASN A 138 -17.07 58.13 40.87
CA ASN A 138 -17.00 59.10 41.97
C ASN A 138 -15.80 60.08 41.89
N ASN A 139 -16.11 61.27 41.37
CA ASN A 139 -15.74 62.61 41.87
C ASN A 139 -14.40 62.86 42.61
N GLY A 140 -13.49 63.53 41.90
CA GLY A 140 -12.99 64.88 42.27
C GLY A 140 -12.00 65.03 43.42
N ILE A 141 -10.75 65.40 43.10
CA ILE A 141 -10.13 66.69 43.45
C ILE A 141 -8.69 66.74 42.90
N ARG A 142 -8.36 67.88 42.28
CA ARG A 142 -7.04 68.25 41.73
C ARG A 142 -5.94 68.15 42.79
N ARG A 143 -4.76 67.68 42.37
CA ARG A 143 -3.43 68.22 42.73
C ARG A 143 -2.36 67.60 41.81
N LEU A 144 -1.71 68.45 41.02
CA LEU A 144 -0.36 68.17 40.53
C LEU A 144 0.55 68.23 41.75
N ASP A 145 1.33 67.18 41.99
CA ASP A 145 2.60 67.31 42.68
C ASP A 145 3.56 66.25 42.15
N TRP A 146 4.72 66.73 41.68
CA TRP A 146 5.85 65.95 41.25
C TRP A 146 6.75 65.89 42.48
N ASP A 147 6.74 64.78 43.20
CA ASP A 147 7.79 64.51 44.18
C ASP A 147 8.14 63.03 44.19
N ALA A 148 9.44 62.83 44.07
CA ALA A 148 10.11 61.55 44.10
C ALA A 148 10.09 61.00 45.52
N ASP A 149 9.66 59.76 45.70
CA ASP A 149 10.30 58.84 46.65
C ASP A 149 9.80 57.41 46.40
N ARG A 150 10.75 56.48 46.51
CA ARG A 150 10.57 55.03 46.39
C ARG A 150 9.52 54.50 47.38
N ASP A 151 8.68 53.58 46.93
CA ASP A 151 8.30 52.43 47.76
C ASP A 151 7.95 51.23 46.87
N ASP A 152 8.48 50.07 47.25
CA ASP A 152 8.09 48.75 46.74
C ASP A 152 6.59 48.56 46.96
N ASN A 153 5.81 48.25 45.92
CA ASN A 153 4.62 47.39 46.02
C ASN A 153 4.19 46.94 44.62
N ASP A 154 3.83 45.66 44.55
CA ASP A 154 3.21 44.96 43.43
C ASP A 154 2.17 45.83 42.71
N ASP A 155 2.42 46.18 41.45
CA ASP A 155 1.36 46.51 40.51
C ASP A 155 1.49 45.52 39.35
N ASP A 156 0.48 44.67 39.24
CA ASP A 156 0.10 43.93 38.04
C ASP A 156 0.07 44.91 36.86
N ASP A 157 1.22 45.08 36.21
CA ASP A 157 1.27 45.65 34.86
C ASP A 157 0.48 44.67 33.98
N ASP A 158 -0.76 45.06 33.74
CA ASP A 158 -1.71 44.50 32.78
C ASP A 158 -1.09 44.67 31.37
N ASP A 159 -0.03 43.90 31.12
CA ASP A 159 0.88 44.07 29.99
C ASP A 159 0.09 43.74 28.71
N PRO A 160 -0.32 44.73 27.90
CA PRO A 160 -1.20 44.50 26.74
C PRO A 160 -0.55 43.54 25.73
N TYR A 161 0.78 43.46 25.76
CA TYR A 161 1.58 42.49 25.03
C TYR A 161 1.40 41.06 25.54
N GLY A 162 1.33 40.84 26.85
CA GLY A 162 1.08 39.52 27.44
C GLY A 162 -0.32 38.98 27.11
N ALA A 163 -1.34 39.85 27.09
CA ALA A 163 -2.69 39.48 26.68
C ALA A 163 -2.76 39.11 25.18
N PHE A 164 -2.06 39.85 24.32
CA PHE A 164 -1.96 39.55 22.89
C PHE A 164 -1.16 38.27 22.62
N GLU A 165 -0.07 38.04 23.36
CA GLU A 165 0.75 36.84 23.24
C GLU A 165 0.00 35.59 23.75
N ALA A 166 -0.76 35.72 24.85
CA ALA A 166 -1.65 34.67 25.34
C ALA A 166 -2.78 34.35 24.33
N GLN A 167 -3.34 35.37 23.67
CA GLN A 167 -4.34 35.18 22.61
C GLN A 167 -3.73 34.49 21.39
N GLN A 168 -2.53 34.89 20.98
CA GLN A 168 -1.81 34.26 19.86
C GLN A 168 -1.41 32.81 20.19
N GLN A 169 -1.03 32.54 21.43
CA GLN A 169 -0.73 31.20 21.92
C GLN A 169 -1.98 30.32 21.99
N GLN A 170 -3.14 30.87 22.36
CA GLN A 170 -4.43 30.16 22.32
C GLN A 170 -4.86 29.82 20.88
N VAL A 171 -4.65 30.72 19.92
CA VAL A 171 -4.92 30.44 18.50
C VAL A 171 -4.00 29.33 18.00
N MET A 172 -2.71 29.36 18.37
CA MET A 172 -1.75 28.32 18.02
C MET A 172 -2.06 26.97 18.70
N MET A 173 -2.54 26.97 19.95
CA MET A 173 -2.97 25.75 20.64
C MET A 173 -4.28 25.19 20.05
N ALA A 174 -5.23 26.05 19.68
CA ALA A 174 -6.48 25.64 19.05
C ALA A 174 -6.24 25.02 17.65
N GLU A 175 -5.32 25.57 16.86
CA GLU A 175 -4.91 24.97 15.58
C GLU A 175 -4.25 23.60 15.77
N GLN A 176 -3.53 23.37 16.87
CA GLN A 176 -2.93 22.08 17.18
C GLN A 176 -3.94 21.05 17.70
N ASP A 177 -4.97 21.48 18.45
CA ASP A 177 -5.99 20.58 19.01
C ASP A 177 -6.92 20.01 17.91
N GLU A 178 -7.25 20.82 16.89
CA GLU A 178 -7.99 20.37 15.70
C GLU A 178 -7.17 19.35 14.88
N GLN A 179 -5.84 19.45 14.89
CA GLN A 179 -4.95 18.49 14.24
C GLN A 179 -4.85 17.16 15.02
N LEU A 180 -4.93 17.18 16.35
CA LEU A 180 -4.86 15.98 17.18
C LEU A 180 -6.06 15.06 16.99
N ASP A 181 -7.26 15.60 16.76
CA ASP A 181 -8.46 14.78 16.51
C ASP A 181 -8.34 13.99 15.19
N GLY A 182 -7.74 14.61 14.15
CA GLY A 182 -7.36 13.94 12.91
C GLY A 182 -6.27 12.88 13.10
N VAL A 183 -5.35 13.08 14.06
CA VAL A 183 -4.30 12.09 14.40
C VAL A 183 -4.89 10.85 15.07
N PHE A 184 -5.88 10.97 15.96
CA PHE A 184 -6.51 9.82 16.62
C PHE A 184 -7.22 8.88 15.64
N GLN A 185 -7.93 9.43 14.65
CA GLN A 185 -8.52 8.63 13.56
C GLN A 185 -7.43 7.96 12.71
N SER A 186 -6.36 8.69 12.38
CA SER A 186 -5.21 8.16 11.62
C SER A 186 -4.52 6.98 12.31
N VAL A 187 -4.36 7.05 13.64
CA VAL A 187 -3.70 5.99 14.43
C VAL A 187 -4.56 4.72 14.49
N GLY A 188 -5.88 4.86 14.54
CA GLY A 188 -6.81 3.73 14.44
C GLY A 188 -6.69 3.01 13.10
N VAL A 189 -6.64 3.77 12.01
CA VAL A 189 -6.47 3.25 10.64
C VAL A 189 -5.10 2.60 10.45
N LEU A 190 -4.02 3.23 10.93
CA LEU A 190 -2.66 2.67 10.89
C LEU A 190 -2.56 1.35 11.65
N ARG A 191 -3.24 1.22 12.79
CA ARG A 191 -3.24 -0.04 13.57
C ARG A 191 -3.97 -1.16 12.83
N GLY A 192 -5.12 -0.87 12.22
CA GLY A 192 -5.85 -1.84 11.40
C GLY A 192 -4.98 -2.31 10.23
N GLN A 193 -4.39 -1.35 9.51
CA GLN A 193 -3.52 -1.64 8.38
C GLN A 193 -2.26 -2.44 8.76
N ALA A 194 -1.64 -2.16 9.91
CA ALA A 194 -0.47 -2.92 10.37
C ALA A 194 -0.80 -4.40 10.67
N VAL A 195 -2.03 -4.68 11.13
CA VAL A 195 -2.51 -6.05 11.35
C VAL A 195 -2.75 -6.74 10.00
N ASP A 196 -3.37 -6.05 9.04
CA ASP A 196 -3.61 -6.59 7.70
C ASP A 196 -2.29 -6.83 6.95
N MET A 197 -1.30 -5.93 7.09
CA MET A 197 0.06 -6.15 6.58
C MET A 197 0.75 -7.35 7.22
N GLY A 198 0.56 -7.56 8.53
CA GLY A 198 1.11 -8.74 9.22
C GLY A 198 0.57 -10.05 8.66
N ARG A 199 -0.72 -10.07 8.31
CA ARG A 199 -1.40 -11.24 7.75
C ARG A 199 -1.05 -11.46 6.27
N GLU A 200 -0.94 -10.39 5.49
CA GLU A 200 -0.53 -10.46 4.08
C GLU A 200 0.94 -10.89 3.94
N LEU A 201 1.84 -10.45 4.83
CA LEU A 201 3.24 -10.93 4.88
C LEU A 201 3.33 -12.42 5.27
N GLU A 202 2.41 -12.90 6.11
CA GLU A 202 2.30 -14.32 6.45
C GLU A 202 1.78 -15.13 5.24
N GLU A 203 0.81 -14.61 4.49
CA GLU A 203 0.33 -15.21 3.22
C GLU A 203 1.40 -15.18 2.11
N GLN A 204 2.17 -14.10 1.98
CA GLN A 204 3.31 -14.02 1.05
C GLN A 204 4.47 -14.94 1.46
N GLY A 205 4.65 -15.19 2.76
CA GLY A 205 5.54 -16.25 3.25
C GLY A 205 5.09 -17.64 2.80
N HIS A 206 3.79 -17.87 2.75
CA HIS A 206 3.20 -19.13 2.30
C HIS A 206 3.35 -19.35 0.77
N MET A 207 3.33 -18.29 -0.04
CA MET A 207 3.63 -18.37 -1.48
C MET A 207 5.12 -18.62 -1.77
N LEU A 208 6.04 -18.17 -0.90
CA LEU A 208 7.46 -18.47 -1.02
C LEU A 208 7.76 -19.96 -0.79
N ASP A 209 7.02 -20.64 0.08
CA ASP A 209 7.12 -22.10 0.27
C ASP A 209 6.69 -22.88 -0.99
N ASP A 210 5.67 -22.41 -1.72
CA ASP A 210 5.26 -23.01 -2.98
C ASP A 210 6.29 -22.80 -4.10
N VAL A 211 6.94 -21.63 -4.12
CA VAL A 211 8.06 -21.33 -5.02
C VAL A 211 9.29 -22.19 -4.67
N ASP A 212 9.57 -22.41 -3.39
CA ASP A 212 10.66 -23.29 -2.93
C ASP A 212 10.38 -24.76 -3.28
N ALA A 213 9.14 -25.22 -3.07
CA ALA A 213 8.70 -26.56 -3.48
C ALA A 213 8.77 -26.76 -5.01
N LEU A 214 8.46 -25.71 -5.80
CA LEU A 214 8.62 -25.73 -7.25
C LEU A 214 10.11 -25.73 -7.64
N ALA A 215 10.94 -24.92 -6.98
CA ALA A 215 12.38 -24.87 -7.18
C ALA A 215 13.05 -26.20 -6.86
N ASP A 216 12.66 -26.87 -5.77
CA ASP A 216 13.10 -28.22 -5.41
C ASP A 216 12.71 -29.26 -6.47
N ARG A 217 11.47 -29.17 -6.97
CA ARG A 217 10.97 -30.07 -8.01
C ARG A 217 11.68 -29.84 -9.36
N VAL A 218 12.02 -28.59 -9.68
CA VAL A 218 12.83 -28.24 -10.85
C VAL A 218 14.29 -28.68 -10.64
N GLY A 219 14.87 -28.45 -9.46
CA GLY A 219 16.21 -28.86 -9.09
C GLY A 219 16.41 -30.38 -9.19
N GLY A 220 15.45 -31.16 -8.69
CA GLY A 220 15.44 -32.61 -8.81
C GLY A 220 15.37 -33.10 -10.27
N LYS A 221 14.51 -32.49 -11.09
CA LYS A 221 14.41 -32.82 -12.53
C LYS A 221 15.68 -32.43 -13.29
N LEU A 222 16.27 -31.29 -12.96
CA LEU A 222 17.48 -30.78 -13.59
C LEU A 222 18.68 -31.66 -13.22
N GLN A 223 18.80 -32.11 -11.97
CA GLN A 223 19.82 -33.06 -11.54
C GLN A 223 19.70 -34.42 -12.25
N VAL A 224 18.48 -34.93 -12.43
CA VAL A 224 18.23 -36.15 -13.21
C VAL A 224 18.57 -35.95 -14.69
N GLY A 225 18.24 -34.78 -15.25
CA GLY A 225 18.60 -34.38 -16.61
C GLY A 225 20.11 -34.36 -16.84
N VAL A 226 20.85 -33.68 -15.96
CA VAL A 226 22.32 -33.61 -15.99
C VAL A 226 22.94 -35.00 -15.87
N LYS A 227 22.40 -35.86 -14.99
CA LYS A 227 22.89 -37.23 -14.82
C LYS A 227 22.68 -38.08 -16.07
N ARG A 228 21.50 -37.96 -16.72
CA ARG A 228 21.23 -38.64 -18.00
C ARG A 228 22.12 -38.12 -19.13
N VAL A 229 22.36 -36.82 -19.21
CA VAL A 229 23.28 -36.24 -20.19
C VAL A 229 24.70 -36.78 -19.99
N GLY A 230 25.19 -36.84 -18.76
CA GLY A 230 26.49 -37.46 -18.44
C GLY A 230 26.55 -38.95 -18.81
N GLU A 231 25.47 -39.69 -18.58
CA GLU A 231 25.37 -41.12 -18.93
C GLU A 231 25.32 -41.34 -20.45
N VAL A 232 24.65 -40.46 -21.20
CA VAL A 232 24.60 -40.48 -22.67
C VAL A 232 25.97 -40.15 -23.26
N ILE A 233 26.67 -39.14 -22.72
CA ILE A 233 28.03 -38.80 -23.16
C ILE A 233 28.95 -40.01 -22.97
N ARG A 234 28.91 -40.65 -21.79
CA ARG A 234 29.78 -41.80 -21.50
C ARG A 234 29.46 -43.03 -22.34
N ARG A 235 28.18 -43.34 -22.54
CA ARG A 235 27.76 -44.45 -23.42
C ARG A 235 28.16 -44.22 -24.88
N ASN A 236 28.07 -42.97 -25.36
CA ASN A 236 28.48 -42.65 -26.73
C ASN A 236 30.00 -42.82 -26.91
N GLU A 237 30.79 -42.32 -25.96
CA GLU A 237 32.26 -42.48 -25.96
C GLU A 237 32.68 -43.96 -25.98
N ASP A 238 32.08 -44.79 -25.12
CA ASP A 238 32.38 -46.24 -25.04
C ASP A 238 32.04 -46.97 -26.37
N THR A 239 30.92 -46.62 -27.01
CA THR A 239 30.51 -47.27 -28.27
C THR A 239 31.37 -46.86 -29.47
N VAL A 240 31.79 -45.60 -29.55
CA VAL A 240 32.64 -45.12 -30.64
C VAL A 240 34.07 -45.68 -30.51
N SER A 241 34.61 -45.70 -29.28
CA SER A 241 35.93 -46.27 -28.99
C SER A 241 35.98 -47.78 -29.28
N ASN A 242 35.00 -48.55 -28.80
CA ASN A 242 34.94 -49.99 -29.05
C ASN A 242 34.72 -50.34 -30.53
N CYS A 243 33.96 -49.54 -31.27
CA CYS A 243 33.79 -49.72 -32.72
C CYS A 243 35.12 -49.51 -33.46
N CYS A 244 35.87 -48.47 -33.11
CA CYS A 244 37.17 -48.20 -33.73
C CYS A 244 38.17 -49.34 -33.49
N ILE A 245 38.24 -49.87 -32.25
CA ILE A 245 39.10 -51.02 -31.92
C ILE A 245 38.70 -52.27 -32.71
N ALA A 246 37.39 -52.56 -32.82
CA ALA A 246 36.90 -53.70 -33.59
C ALA A 246 37.27 -53.59 -35.08
N VAL A 247 37.13 -52.40 -35.68
CA VAL A 247 37.53 -52.16 -37.08
C VAL A 247 39.02 -52.36 -37.28
N LEU A 248 39.87 -51.88 -36.37
CA LEU A 248 41.32 -52.08 -36.44
C LEU A 248 41.72 -53.57 -36.38
N ILE A 249 41.06 -54.37 -35.55
CA ILE A 249 41.29 -55.82 -35.45
C ILE A 249 40.93 -56.53 -36.75
N VAL A 250 39.79 -56.18 -37.36
CA VAL A 250 39.36 -56.78 -38.64
C VAL A 250 40.36 -56.49 -39.75
N VAL A 251 40.84 -55.23 -39.84
CA VAL A 251 41.88 -54.86 -40.81
C VAL A 251 43.16 -55.66 -40.59
N LEU A 252 43.58 -55.84 -39.34
CA LEU A 252 44.76 -56.64 -39.00
C LEU A 252 44.59 -58.11 -39.43
N ILE A 253 43.43 -58.72 -39.19
CA ILE A 253 43.14 -60.09 -39.63
C ILE A 253 43.20 -60.21 -41.15
N ILE A 254 42.65 -59.24 -41.89
CA ILE A 254 42.70 -59.23 -43.36
C ILE A 254 44.15 -59.14 -43.84
N LEU A 255 44.96 -58.25 -43.25
CA LEU A 255 46.38 -58.15 -43.58
C LEU A 255 47.16 -59.44 -43.28
N LEU A 256 46.82 -60.14 -42.19
CA LEU A 256 47.43 -61.42 -41.82
C LEU A 256 47.08 -62.51 -42.86
N ILE A 257 45.81 -62.61 -43.25
CA ILE A 257 45.37 -63.56 -44.29
C ILE A 257 46.07 -63.27 -45.61
N LEU A 258 46.16 -61.99 -45.99
CA LEU A 258 46.84 -61.58 -47.23
C LEU A 258 48.33 -61.95 -47.17
N LEU A 259 49.00 -61.73 -46.03
CA LEU A 259 50.41 -62.10 -45.84
C LEU A 259 50.64 -63.62 -45.93
N ILE A 260 49.75 -64.44 -45.38
CA ILE A 260 49.86 -65.91 -45.49
C ILE A 260 49.57 -66.41 -46.90
N ALA A 261 48.65 -65.74 -47.61
CA ALA A 261 48.24 -66.12 -48.95
C ALA A 261 49.24 -65.68 -50.05
N LEU A 262 50.07 -64.68 -49.77
CA LEU A 262 51.12 -64.15 -50.65
C LEU A 262 52.46 -64.86 -50.40
#